data_AF-A0AAU1KHT2-F1
#
_entry.id   AF-A0AAU1KHT2-F1
#
_cell.length_a   1.000
_cell.length_b   1.000
_cell.length_c   1.000
_cell.angle_alpha   90.00
_cell.angle_beta   90.00
_cell.angle_gamma   90.00
#
_symmetry.space_group_name_H-M   'P 1'
#
loop_
_entity.id
_entity.type
_entity.pdbx_description
1 polymer ?
#
loop_
_entity_poly.entity_id
_entity_poly.type
_entity_poly.pdbx_seq_one_letter_code
_entity_poly.pdbx_strand_id
1 'polypeptide(L)'
;MTGPADWRVLELPDVVALAGRAARRIADGYEDTLTLEYEDARQEALIILATKPDMVNECLADPSLGLGVLYHRLVLDLMDRVKTQAKYRCRHISYEAACEAAERGRL
;
A
#
# COMPACT_ATOMS: atom_id res chain seq x y z
N MET A 1 1.21 13.66 -9.69
CA MET A 1 0.04 14.33 -9.09
C MET A 1 -1.06 13.29 -8.98
N THR A 2 -1.38 12.83 -7.78
CA THR A 2 -2.57 12.00 -7.53
C THR A 2 -3.79 12.87 -7.77
N GLY A 3 -4.71 12.43 -8.63
CA GLY A 3 -6.02 13.06 -8.77
C GLY A 3 -6.80 12.99 -7.45
N PRO A 4 -7.95 13.68 -7.35
CA PRO A 4 -8.84 13.50 -6.20
C PRO A 4 -9.21 12.02 -6.05
N ALA A 5 -9.31 11.54 -4.80
CA ALA A 5 -9.72 10.17 -4.55
C ALA A 5 -11.16 9.96 -5.03
N ASP A 6 -11.40 8.86 -5.75
CA ASP A 6 -12.73 8.44 -6.18
C ASP A 6 -13.10 7.13 -5.48
N TRP A 7 -13.99 7.23 -4.50
CA TRP A 7 -14.44 6.08 -3.71
C TRP A 7 -15.44 5.21 -4.45
N ARG A 8 -16.02 5.70 -5.57
CA ARG A 8 -17.00 4.94 -6.36
C ARG A 8 -16.38 3.71 -7.01
N VAL A 9 -15.06 3.71 -7.25
CA VAL A 9 -14.35 2.53 -7.76
C VAL A 9 -14.45 1.32 -6.82
N LEU A 10 -14.75 1.56 -5.53
CA LEU A 10 -14.97 0.51 -4.52
C LEU A 10 -16.41 -0.02 -4.51
N GLU A 11 -17.32 0.57 -5.28
CA GLU A 11 -18.67 0.01 -5.49
C GLU A 11 -18.62 -1.18 -6.46
N LEU A 12 -17.51 -1.34 -7.20
CA LEU A 12 -17.29 -2.44 -8.13
C LEU A 12 -16.82 -3.70 -7.38
N PRO A 13 -17.62 -4.79 -7.35
CA PRO A 13 -17.31 -5.99 -6.56
C PRO A 13 -15.98 -6.63 -6.94
N ASP A 14 -15.65 -6.63 -8.24
CA ASP A 14 -14.40 -7.22 -8.75
C ASP A 14 -13.16 -6.48 -8.28
N VAL A 15 -13.26 -5.14 -8.14
CA VAL A 15 -12.18 -4.28 -7.64
C VAL A 15 -11.96 -4.53 -6.15
N VAL A 16 -13.03 -4.64 -5.36
CA VAL A 16 -12.96 -4.97 -3.93
C VAL A 16 -12.40 -6.39 -3.70
N ALA A 17 -12.86 -7.37 -4.49
CA ALA A 17 -12.35 -8.72 -4.41
C ALA A 17 -10.84 -8.80 -4.75
N LEU A 18 -10.39 -7.96 -5.69
CA LEU A 18 -8.99 -7.85 -6.08
C LEU A 18 -8.13 -7.27 -4.95
N ALA A 19 -8.63 -6.28 -4.19
CA ALA A 19 -7.96 -5.79 -2.99
C ALA A 19 -7.75 -6.90 -1.94
N GLY A 20 -8.77 -7.75 -1.71
CA GLY A 20 -8.66 -8.90 -0.83
C GLY A 20 -7.60 -9.91 -1.27
N ARG A 21 -7.50 -10.18 -2.58
CA ARG A 21 -6.46 -11.07 -3.14
C ARG A 21 -5.05 -10.49 -2.97
N ALA A 22 -4.88 -9.20 -3.25
CA ALA A 22 -3.60 -8.52 -3.10
C ALA A 22 -3.13 -8.49 -1.64
N ALA A 23 -4.06 -8.20 -0.71
CA ALA A 23 -3.82 -8.23 0.72
C ALA A 23 -3.34 -9.62 1.19
N ARG A 24 -4.00 -10.68 0.73
CA ARG A 24 -3.61 -12.06 1.07
C ARG A 24 -2.20 -12.38 0.61
N ARG A 25 -1.84 -11.98 -0.62
CA ARG A 25 -0.48 -12.17 -1.15
C ARG A 25 0.59 -11.48 -0.30
N ILE A 26 0.31 -10.29 0.23
CA ILE A 26 1.27 -9.56 1.07
C ILE A 26 1.34 -10.15 2.47
N ALA A 27 0.21 -10.48 3.08
CA ALA A 27 0.16 -11.10 4.40
C ALA A 27 0.89 -12.46 4.44
N ASP A 28 0.74 -13.28 3.39
CA ASP A 28 1.32 -14.62 3.34
C ASP A 28 2.76 -14.64 2.79
N GLY A 29 3.20 -13.59 2.10
CA GLY A 29 4.27 -13.69 1.09
C GLY A 29 5.66 -13.16 1.46
N TYR A 30 5.79 -12.27 2.45
CA TYR A 30 7.08 -11.60 2.70
C TYR A 30 7.47 -11.61 4.18
N GLU A 31 8.70 -12.04 4.44
CA GLU A 31 9.33 -12.04 5.77
C GLU A 31 9.46 -10.60 6.32
N ASP A 32 9.77 -9.62 5.46
CA ASP A 32 9.78 -8.19 5.84
C ASP A 32 8.38 -7.61 6.10
N THR A 33 7.32 -8.27 5.62
CA THR A 33 5.92 -7.86 5.85
C THR A 33 5.22 -8.73 6.88
N LEU A 34 5.95 -9.58 7.62
CA LEU A 34 5.43 -10.40 8.73
C LEU A 34 4.68 -9.58 9.81
N THR A 35 4.83 -8.26 9.79
CA THR A 35 4.16 -7.34 10.72
C THR A 35 2.90 -6.68 10.16
N LEU A 36 2.53 -6.93 8.90
CA LEU A 36 1.33 -6.36 8.31
C LEU A 36 0.20 -7.39 8.34
N GLU A 37 -0.84 -7.09 9.12
CA GLU A 37 -2.01 -7.95 9.19
C GLU A 37 -2.83 -7.90 7.89
N TYR A 38 -3.57 -8.97 7.61
CA TYR A 38 -4.40 -9.07 6.41
C TYR A 38 -5.38 -7.90 6.27
N GLU A 39 -6.04 -7.50 7.36
CA GLU A 39 -7.03 -6.41 7.32
C GLU A 39 -6.36 -5.06 7.06
N ASP A 40 -5.19 -4.80 7.64
CA ASP A 40 -4.40 -3.60 7.36
C ASP A 40 -3.97 -3.55 5.89
N ALA A 41 -3.48 -4.68 5.37
CA ALA A 41 -3.10 -4.81 3.96
C ALA A 41 -4.31 -4.59 3.04
N ARG A 42 -5.49 -5.11 3.43
CA ARG A 42 -6.74 -4.94 2.68
C ARG A 42 -7.19 -3.49 2.68
N GLN A 43 -7.09 -2.81 3.80
CA GLN A 43 -7.46 -1.41 3.92
C GLN A 43 -6.51 -0.52 3.10
N GLU A 44 -5.20 -0.72 3.17
CA GLU A 44 -4.23 0.00 2.34
C GLU A 44 -4.47 -0.27 0.84
N ALA A 45 -4.80 -1.51 0.47
CA ALA A 45 -5.14 -1.82 -0.91
C ALA A 45 -6.38 -1.05 -1.41
N LEU A 46 -7.44 -0.96 -0.60
CA LEU A 46 -8.63 -0.17 -0.94
C LEU A 46 -8.32 1.33 -1.04
N ILE A 47 -7.47 1.86 -0.16
CA ILE A 47 -7.03 3.25 -0.19
C ILE A 47 -6.24 3.52 -1.48
N ILE A 48 -5.33 2.63 -1.88
CA ILE A 48 -4.57 2.79 -3.13
C ILE A 48 -5.51 2.83 -4.34
N LEU A 49 -6.47 1.92 -4.42
CA LEU A 49 -7.43 1.88 -5.52
C LEU A 49 -8.28 3.16 -5.59
N ALA A 50 -8.77 3.65 -4.44
CA ALA A 50 -9.54 4.88 -4.38
C ALA A 50 -8.71 6.14 -4.67
N THR A 51 -7.43 6.17 -4.30
CA THR A 51 -6.52 7.32 -4.49
C THR A 51 -5.84 7.33 -5.86
N LYS A 52 -5.91 6.23 -6.61
CA LYS A 52 -5.42 6.10 -7.98
C LYS A 52 -6.55 5.65 -8.92
N PRO A 53 -7.66 6.41 -9.02
CA PRO A 53 -8.81 5.97 -9.81
C PRO A 53 -8.49 5.89 -11.30
N ASP A 54 -7.58 6.72 -11.82
CA ASP A 54 -7.14 6.65 -13.22
C ASP A 54 -6.56 5.27 -13.57
N MET A 55 -5.79 4.66 -12.65
CA MET A 55 -5.25 3.32 -12.84
C MET A 55 -6.36 2.27 -12.94
N VAL A 56 -7.39 2.39 -12.10
CA VAL A 56 -8.55 1.48 -12.12
C VAL A 56 -9.33 1.66 -13.42
N ASN A 57 -9.65 2.90 -13.77
CA ASN A 57 -10.41 3.24 -14.96
C ASN A 57 -9.69 2.82 -16.25
N GLU A 58 -8.39 3.04 -16.35
CA GLU A 58 -7.56 2.57 -17.48
C GLU A 58 -7.64 1.04 -17.63
N CYS A 59 -7.47 0.30 -16.53
CA CYS A 59 -7.47 -1.17 -16.57
C CYS A 59 -8.87 -1.75 -16.85
N LEU A 60 -9.94 -1.04 -16.49
CA LEU A 60 -11.32 -1.47 -16.76
C LEU A 60 -11.79 -1.06 -18.16
N ALA A 61 -11.31 0.06 -18.68
CA ALA A 61 -11.67 0.56 -20.01
C ALA A 61 -10.93 -0.17 -21.14
N ASP A 62 -9.69 -0.60 -20.91
CA ASP A 62 -8.88 -1.30 -21.91
C ASP A 62 -9.02 -2.84 -21.78
N PRO A 63 -9.60 -3.52 -22.79
CA PRO A 63 -9.74 -4.98 -22.81
C PRO A 63 -8.41 -5.74 -22.76
N SER A 64 -7.29 -5.11 -23.10
CA SER A 64 -5.96 -5.73 -23.13
C SER A 64 -5.25 -5.73 -21.77
N LEU A 65 -5.63 -4.85 -20.84
CA LEU A 65 -5.04 -4.76 -19.49
C LEU A 65 -5.84 -5.62 -18.49
N GLY A 66 -7.13 -5.31 -18.38
CA GLY A 66 -8.06 -5.99 -17.49
C GLY A 66 -7.64 -6.04 -16.01
N LEU A 67 -8.31 -6.93 -15.27
CA LEU A 67 -8.10 -7.11 -13.83
C LEU A 67 -6.73 -7.72 -13.48
N GLY A 68 -6.09 -8.44 -14.40
CA GLY A 68 -4.78 -9.05 -14.17
C GLY A 68 -3.67 -8.01 -14.01
N VAL A 69 -3.66 -7.01 -14.90
CA VAL A 69 -2.70 -5.90 -14.81
C VAL A 69 -2.99 -5.03 -13.58
N LEU A 70 -4.27 -4.75 -13.30
CA LEU A 70 -4.67 -4.01 -12.11
C LEU A 70 -4.17 -4.68 -10.83
N TYR A 71 -4.32 -6.01 -10.73
CA TYR A 71 -3.80 -6.80 -9.61
C TYR A 71 -2.29 -6.66 -9.46
N HIS A 72 -1.53 -6.80 -10.55
CA HIS A 72 -0.08 -6.69 -10.51
C HIS A 72 0.37 -5.29 -10.07
N ARG A 73 -0.24 -4.23 -10.62
CA ARG A 73 0.05 -2.84 -10.25
C ARG A 73 -0.26 -2.57 -8.77
N LEU A 74 -1.41 -3.05 -8.28
CA LEU A 74 -1.80 -2.91 -6.88
C LEU A 74 -0.82 -3.60 -5.93
N VAL A 75 -0.39 -4.82 -6.25
CA VAL A 75 0.58 -5.56 -5.42
C VAL A 75 1.91 -4.81 -5.32
N LEU A 76 2.42 -4.26 -6.42
CA LEU A 76 3.65 -3.46 -6.41
C LEU A 76 3.52 -2.20 -5.54
N ASP A 77 2.41 -1.47 -5.67
CA ASP A 77 2.14 -0.29 -4.85
C ASP A 77 2.02 -0.65 -3.37
N LEU A 78 1.33 -1.74 -3.04
CA LEU A 78 1.19 -2.23 -1.67
C LEU A 78 2.56 -2.59 -1.08
N MET A 79 3.41 -3.27 -1.85
CA MET A 79 4.78 -3.60 -1.42
C MET A 79 5.61 -2.34 -1.15
N ASP A 80 5.56 -1.35 -2.04
CA ASP A 80 6.33 -0.11 -1.89
C ASP A 80 5.89 0.66 -0.64
N ARG A 81 4.56 0.74 -0.41
CA ARG A 81 3.96 1.33 0.79
C ARG A 81 4.47 0.67 2.06
N VAL A 82 4.45 -0.67 2.10
CA VAL A 82 4.86 -1.44 3.29
C VAL A 82 6.35 -1.30 3.55
N LYS A 83 7.19 -1.39 2.52
CA LYS A 83 8.64 -1.15 2.65
C LYS A 83 8.94 0.26 3.15
N THR A 84 8.20 1.24 2.63
CA THR A 84 8.32 2.64 3.04
C THR A 84 7.93 2.81 4.51
N GLN A 85 6.80 2.26 4.94
CA GLN A 85 6.38 2.29 6.35
C GLN A 85 7.36 1.56 7.27
N ALA A 86 7.88 0.39 6.87
CA ALA A 86 8.91 -0.33 7.62
C ALA A 86 10.18 0.52 7.78
N LYS A 87 10.65 1.16 6.70
CA LYS A 87 11.78 2.08 6.73
C LYS A 87 11.55 3.27 7.66
N TYR A 88 10.35 3.85 7.67
CA TYR A 88 10.02 4.93 8.61
C TYR A 88 9.99 4.43 10.06
N ARG A 89 9.39 3.26 10.33
CA ARG A 89 9.41 2.63 11.66
C ARG A 89 10.83 2.43 12.18
N CYS A 90 11.77 1.95 11.35
CA CYS A 90 13.17 1.80 11.74
C CYS A 90 13.91 3.13 12.02
N ARG A 91 13.40 4.27 11.52
CA ARG A 91 14.02 5.60 11.72
C ARG A 91 13.49 6.33 12.95
N HIS A 92 12.44 5.83 13.59
CA HIS A 92 11.94 6.41 14.84
C HIS A 92 12.84 5.98 16.01
N ILE A 93 13.83 6.80 16.31
CA ILE A 93 14.53 6.79 17.59
C ILE A 93 13.62 7.39 18.66
N SER A 94 13.69 6.87 19.89
CA SER A 94 12.94 7.46 21.02
C SER A 94 13.38 8.90 21.24
N TYR A 95 12.48 9.72 21.79
CA TYR A 95 12.79 11.11 22.14
C TYR A 95 14.04 11.19 23.03
N GLU A 96 14.17 10.27 23.99
CA GLU A 96 15.34 10.16 24.87
C GLU A 96 16.63 9.86 24.08
N ALA A 97 16.60 8.91 23.14
CA ALA A 97 17.75 8.60 22.30
C ALA A 97 18.14 9.77 21.37
N ALA A 98 17.16 10.55 20.92
CA ALA A 98 17.40 11.76 20.12
C ALA A 98 18.04 12.88 20.97
N CYS A 99 17.56 13.11 22.18
CA CYS A 99 18.15 14.07 23.13
C CYS A 99 19.57 13.66 23.52
N GLU A 100 19.80 12.38 23.83
CA GLU A 100 21.11 11.87 24.22
C GLU A 100 22.15 11.96 23.08
N ALA A 101 21.73 11.74 21.82
CA ALA A 101 22.59 11.94 20.65
C ALA A 101 22.94 13.43 20.41
N ALA A 102 21.97 14.33 20.63
CA ALA A 102 22.17 15.77 20.54
C ALA A 102 23.10 16.29 21.65
N GLU A 103 22.95 15.81 22.88
CA GLU A 103 23.82 16.14 24.02
C GLU A 103 25.25 15.62 23.84
N ARG A 104 25.43 14.47 23.18
CA ARG A 104 26.75 13.92 22.86
C ARG A 104 27.43 14.55 21.63
N GLY A 105 26.81 15.55 21.00
CA GLY A 105 27.40 16.29 19.88
C GLY A 105 27.66 15.47 18.62
N ARG A 106 26.89 14.39 18.40
CA ARG A 106 26.95 13.59 17.16
C ARG A 106 25.73 13.86 16.30
N LEU A 107 25.73 15.00 15.63
CA LEU A 107 24.90 15.29 14.46
C LEU A 107 25.80 15.63 13.28
#